data_AF-A0A200J8S3-F1
#
_entry.id   AF-A0A200J8S3-F1
#
_cell.length_a   1.000
_cell.length_b   1.000
_cell.length_c   1.000
_cell.angle_alpha   90.00
_cell.angle_beta   90.00
_cell.angle_gamma   90.00
#
_symmetry.space_group_name_H-M   'P 1'
#
loop_
_entity.id
_entity.type
_entity.pdbx_description
1 polymer ?
#
loop_
_entity_poly.entity_id
_entity_poly.type
_entity_poly.pdbx_seq_one_letter_code
_entity_poly.pdbx_strand_id
1 'polypeptide(L)'
;MKMFEYLDRFLVDADHKAIYVLALICVAMIIDFLSGSLAAKINPDIHFLSKVGINGILRKIASMVLLMFFVPLAPLIPGGTGVGLIYVLYIGYLLMELKSILENYKKMGIGTELFEEFLKNFKDDKDEK
;
A
#
# COMPACT_ATOMS: atom_id res chain seq x y z
N MET A 1 -2.67 -17.77 -18.84
CA MET A 1 -3.88 -18.38 -18.26
C MET A 1 -3.66 -18.97 -16.88
N LYS A 2 -2.78 -19.98 -16.69
CA LYS A 2 -2.58 -20.63 -15.37
C LYS A 2 -2.29 -19.69 -14.18
N MET A 3 -1.54 -18.61 -14.39
CA MET A 3 -1.27 -17.62 -13.33
C MET A 3 -2.52 -16.82 -12.94
N PHE A 4 -3.31 -16.37 -13.93
CA PHE A 4 -4.53 -15.61 -13.66
C PHE A 4 -5.59 -16.49 -12.98
N GLU A 5 -5.77 -17.74 -13.43
CA GLU A 5 -6.66 -18.70 -12.77
C GLU A 5 -6.24 -19.01 -11.32
N TYR A 6 -4.94 -18.97 -11.02
CA TYR A 6 -4.44 -19.11 -9.65
C TYR A 6 -4.78 -17.88 -8.79
N LEU A 7 -4.65 -16.68 -9.36
CA LEU A 7 -5.02 -15.43 -8.68
C LEU A 7 -6.54 -15.33 -8.46
N ASP A 8 -7.35 -15.78 -9.42
CA ASP A 8 -8.82 -15.77 -9.32
C ASP A 8 -9.34 -16.58 -8.14
N ARG A 9 -8.62 -17.63 -7.71
CA ARG A 9 -9.00 -18.41 -6.52
C ARG A 9 -8.98 -17.59 -5.24
N PHE A 10 -8.12 -16.58 -5.15
CA PHE A 10 -8.09 -15.65 -4.01
C PHE A 10 -9.20 -14.61 -4.06
N LEU A 11 -9.94 -14.53 -5.18
CA LEU A 11 -11.04 -13.59 -5.38
C LEU A 11 -12.42 -14.25 -5.20
N VAL A 12 -12.48 -15.52 -4.79
CA VAL A 12 -13.75 -16.26 -4.66
C VAL A 12 -14.54 -15.81 -3.43
N ASP A 13 -13.92 -15.74 -2.26
CA ASP A 13 -14.58 -15.30 -1.02
C ASP A 13 -14.08 -13.94 -0.53
N ALA A 14 -14.94 -13.19 0.16
CA ALA A 14 -14.61 -11.87 0.67
C ALA A 14 -13.41 -11.89 1.65
N ASP A 15 -13.29 -12.94 2.46
CA ASP A 15 -12.18 -13.13 3.38
C ASP A 15 -10.85 -13.36 2.64
N HIS A 16 -10.88 -14.15 1.57
CA HIS A 16 -9.72 -14.40 0.70
C HIS A 16 -9.30 -13.13 -0.05
N LYS A 17 -10.25 -12.28 -0.45
CA LYS A 17 -9.96 -10.97 -1.07
C LYS A 17 -9.20 -10.05 -0.13
N ALA A 18 -9.59 -9.98 1.14
CA ALA A 18 -8.89 -9.16 2.13
C ALA A 18 -7.42 -9.61 2.29
N ILE A 19 -7.17 -10.92 2.38
CA ILE A 19 -5.82 -11.48 2.45
C ILE A 19 -5.04 -11.18 1.16
N TYR A 20 -5.69 -11.24 0.00
CA TYR A 20 -5.07 -10.89 -1.28
C TYR A 20 -4.61 -9.44 -1.31
N VAL A 21 -5.43 -8.48 -0.86
CA VAL A 21 -5.02 -7.06 -0.77
C VAL A 21 -3.89 -6.87 0.23
N LEU A 22 -3.89 -7.59 1.36
CA LEU A 22 -2.78 -7.57 2.31
C LEU A 22 -1.46 -8.03 1.68
N ALA A 23 -1.50 -9.06 0.83
CA ALA A 23 -0.31 -9.51 0.10
C ALA A 23 0.20 -8.43 -0.88
N LEU A 24 -0.70 -7.72 -1.57
CA LEU A 24 -0.33 -6.58 -2.43
C LEU A 24 0.30 -5.44 -1.61
N ILE A 25 -0.21 -5.15 -0.42
CA ILE A 25 0.39 -4.18 0.50
C ILE A 25 1.81 -4.58 0.88
N CYS A 26 2.06 -5.85 1.21
CA CYS A 26 3.40 -6.34 1.52
C CYS A 26 4.37 -6.13 0.36
N VAL A 27 3.94 -6.43 -0.87
CA VAL A 27 4.75 -6.20 -2.07
C VAL A 27 5.03 -4.70 -2.26
N ALA A 28 4.01 -3.85 -2.12
CA ALA A 28 4.17 -2.39 -2.22
C ALA A 28 5.14 -1.87 -1.16
N MET A 29 5.05 -2.35 0.08
CA MET A 29 5.97 -1.96 1.16
C MET A 29 7.43 -2.32 0.86
N ILE A 30 7.68 -3.48 0.24
CA ILE A 30 9.03 -3.89 -0.17
C ILE A 30 9.56 -2.95 -1.25
N ILE A 31 8.75 -2.67 -2.27
CA ILE A 31 9.13 -1.73 -3.34
C ILE A 31 9.37 -0.33 -2.78
N ASP A 32 8.53 0.15 -1.87
CA ASP A 32 8.70 1.44 -1.20
C ASP A 32 10.01 1.50 -0.41
N PHE A 33 10.31 0.46 0.37
CA PHE A 33 11.55 0.40 1.13
C PHE A 33 12.79 0.41 0.22
N LEU A 34 12.77 -0.38 -0.85
CA LEU A 34 13.87 -0.43 -1.82
C LEU A 34 14.03 0.90 -2.57
N SER A 35 12.93 1.46 -3.08
CA SER A 35 12.94 2.73 -3.80
C SER A 35 13.37 3.90 -2.90
N GLY A 36 12.92 3.95 -1.64
CA GLY A 36 13.35 4.94 -0.66
C GLY A 36 14.84 4.82 -0.34
N SER A 37 15.34 3.58 -0.22
CA SER A 37 16.76 3.32 0.01
C SER A 37 17.64 3.71 -1.18
N LEU A 38 17.15 3.55 -2.40
CA LEU A 38 17.83 4.00 -3.62
C LEU A 38 17.80 5.52 -3.77
N ALA A 39 16.63 6.15 -3.55
CA ALA A 39 16.46 7.60 -3.65
C ALA A 39 17.41 8.37 -2.73
N ALA A 40 17.60 7.87 -1.50
CA ALA A 40 18.49 8.49 -0.53
C ALA A 40 19.98 8.15 -0.76
N LYS A 41 20.32 7.16 -1.58
CA LYS A 41 21.70 6.97 -2.08
C LYS A 41 22.03 7.88 -3.27
N ILE A 42 21.03 8.18 -4.10
CA ILE A 42 21.20 8.96 -5.33
C ILE A 42 21.22 10.46 -5.04
N ASN A 43 20.42 10.94 -4.06
CA ASN A 43 20.44 12.34 -3.66
C ASN A 43 21.48 12.62 -2.58
N PRO A 44 22.55 13.40 -2.86
CA PRO A 44 23.56 13.76 -1.87
C PRO A 44 23.01 14.64 -0.73
N ASP A 45 21.89 15.33 -0.96
CA ASP A 45 21.20 16.16 0.06
C ASP A 45 20.38 15.33 1.06
N ILE A 46 20.08 14.05 0.73
CA ILE A 46 19.38 13.15 1.64
C ILE A 46 20.44 12.42 2.46
N HIS A 47 20.88 13.05 3.56
CA HIS A 47 21.65 12.33 4.55
C HIS A 47 20.80 11.18 5.09
N PHE A 48 21.24 9.95 4.85
CA PHE A 48 20.70 8.74 5.46
C PHE A 48 21.00 8.74 6.97
N LEU A 49 20.35 9.64 7.70
CA LEU A 49 20.40 9.66 9.15
C LEU A 49 19.64 8.42 9.60
N SER A 50 20.34 7.51 10.29
CA SER A 50 19.81 6.25 10.82
C SER A 50 18.40 6.38 11.42
N LYS A 51 18.10 7.51 12.09
CA LYS A 51 16.78 7.81 12.67
C LYS A 51 15.63 7.89 11.65
N VAL A 52 15.85 8.49 10.47
CA VAL A 52 14.78 8.64 9.45
C VAL A 52 14.47 7.29 8.82
N GLY A 53 15.50 6.52 8.48
CA GLY A 53 15.34 5.16 7.96
C GLY A 53 14.64 4.22 8.96
N ILE A 54 15.07 4.25 10.23
CA ILE A 54 14.46 3.45 11.30
C ILE A 54 12.98 3.83 11.51
N ASN A 55 12.64 5.13 11.52
CA ASN A 55 11.24 5.56 11.66
C ASN A 55 10.38 5.07 10.48
N GLY A 56 10.94 5.05 9.26
CA GLY A 56 10.24 4.50 8.09
C GLY A 56 9.91 3.02 8.26
N ILE A 57 10.87 2.22 8.73
CA ILE A 57 10.66 0.78 9.00
C ILE A 57 9.67 0.58 10.15
N LEU A 58 9.81 1.32 11.25
CA LEU A 58 8.91 1.22 12.40
C LEU A 58 7.46 1.54 12.01
N ARG A 59 7.24 2.56 11.16
CA ARG A 59 5.92 2.89 10.62
C ARG A 59 5.31 1.74 9.84
N LYS A 60 6.09 1.05 9.00
CA LYS A 60 5.64 -0.12 8.23
C LYS A 60 5.29 -1.30 9.15
N ILE A 61 6.14 -1.60 10.14
CA ILE A 61 5.87 -2.66 11.12
C ILE A 61 4.59 -2.35 11.92
N ALA A 62 4.45 -1.12 12.43
CA ALA A 62 3.27 -0.69 13.18
C ALA A 62 2.00 -0.82 12.34
N SER A 63 2.08 -0.45 11.07
CA SER A 63 0.97 -0.59 10.12
C SER A 63 0.62 -2.06 9.87
N MET A 64 1.62 -2.93 9.68
CA MET A 64 1.38 -4.37 9.52
C MET A 64 0.71 -4.99 10.75
N VAL A 65 1.15 -4.63 11.95
CA VAL A 65 0.50 -5.07 13.19
C VAL A 65 -0.96 -4.61 13.23
N LEU A 66 -1.23 -3.35 12.88
CA LEU A 66 -2.58 -2.80 12.84
C LEU A 66 -3.46 -3.53 11.82
N LEU A 67 -2.98 -3.74 10.59
CA LEU A 67 -3.73 -4.40 9.53
C LEU A 67 -4.05 -5.86 9.89
N MET A 68 -3.08 -6.59 10.45
CA MET A 68 -3.29 -7.96 10.90
C MET A 68 -4.22 -8.06 12.11
N PHE A 69 -4.20 -7.07 13.01
CA PHE A 69 -5.08 -7.03 14.18
C PHE A 69 -6.57 -6.99 13.79
N PHE A 70 -6.91 -6.33 12.68
CA PHE A 70 -8.30 -6.29 12.22
C PHE A 70 -8.80 -7.60 11.61
N VAL A 71 -7.90 -8.50 11.15
CA VAL A 71 -8.30 -9.81 10.56
C VAL A 71 -9.12 -10.66 11.52
N PRO A 72 -8.66 -10.98 12.76
CA PRO A 72 -9.47 -11.70 13.72
C PRO A 72 -10.63 -10.88 14.30
N LEU A 73 -10.62 -9.55 14.13
CA LEU A 73 -11.69 -8.66 14.61
C LEU A 73 -12.89 -8.67 13.66
N ALA A 74 -12.69 -8.81 12.35
CA ALA A 74 -13.76 -8.71 11.36
C ALA A 74 -14.93 -9.69 11.57
N PRO A 75 -14.72 -10.97 11.91
CA PRO A 75 -15.82 -11.90 12.19
C PRO A 75 -16.67 -11.51 13.40
N LEU A 76 -16.17 -10.67 14.30
CA LEU A 76 -16.92 -10.19 15.47
C LEU A 76 -17.94 -9.10 15.12
N ILE A 77 -17.84 -8.51 13.93
CA ILE A 77 -18.75 -7.45 13.47
C ILE A 77 -19.93 -8.11 12.74
N PRO A 78 -21.16 -7.99 13.27
CA PRO A 78 -22.34 -8.63 12.68
C PRO A 78 -22.65 -8.10 11.27
N GLY A 79 -23.27 -8.95 10.44
CA GLY A 79 -23.78 -8.52 9.13
C GLY A 79 -22.74 -8.44 8.01
N GLY A 80 -21.55 -9.03 8.19
CA GLY A 80 -20.50 -9.07 7.15
C GLY A 80 -19.77 -7.74 6.93
N THR A 81 -20.15 -6.69 7.66
CA THR A 81 -19.55 -5.35 7.57
C THR A 81 -18.09 -5.31 8.00
N GLY A 82 -17.64 -6.25 8.84
CA GLY A 82 -16.24 -6.33 9.27
C GLY A 82 -15.27 -6.55 8.11
N VAL A 83 -15.64 -7.41 7.15
CA VAL A 83 -14.81 -7.65 5.95
C VAL A 83 -14.80 -6.43 5.04
N GLY A 84 -15.93 -5.73 4.92
CA GLY A 84 -16.01 -4.46 4.19
C GLY A 84 -15.11 -3.38 4.79
N LEU A 85 -15.07 -3.26 6.12
CA LEU A 85 -14.19 -2.33 6.82
C LEU A 85 -12.72 -2.66 6.61
N ILE A 86 -12.34 -3.94 6.68
CA ILE A 86 -10.97 -4.38 6.34
C ILE A 86 -10.62 -3.96 4.91
N TYR A 87 -11.54 -4.18 3.95
CA TYR A 87 -11.27 -3.87 2.56
C TYR A 87 -10.99 -2.38 2.34
N VAL A 88 -11.81 -1.51 2.92
CA VAL A 88 -11.59 -0.05 2.85
C VAL A 88 -10.26 0.35 3.47
N LEU A 89 -9.94 -0.21 4.65
CA LEU A 89 -8.67 0.05 5.33
C LEU A 89 -7.46 -0.39 4.48
N TYR A 90 -7.53 -1.60 3.91
CA TYR A 90 -6.44 -2.20 3.15
C TYR A 90 -6.22 -1.47 1.82
N ILE A 91 -7.29 -1.15 1.09
CA ILE A 91 -7.18 -0.35 -0.14
C ILE A 91 -6.63 1.04 0.17
N GLY A 92 -7.11 1.70 1.23
CA GLY A 92 -6.58 2.98 1.67
C GLY A 92 -5.08 2.92 1.95
N TYR A 93 -4.64 1.88 2.66
CA TYR A 93 -3.23 1.68 2.96
C TYR A 93 -2.39 1.40 1.70
N LEU A 94 -2.89 0.57 0.79
CA LEU A 94 -2.24 0.28 -0.49
C LEU A 94 -2.03 1.56 -1.31
N LEU A 95 -3.03 2.45 -1.37
CA LEU A 95 -2.90 3.74 -2.05
C LEU A 95 -1.84 4.64 -1.40
N MET A 96 -1.72 4.63 -0.07
CA MET A 96 -0.68 5.38 0.65
C MET A 96 0.73 4.84 0.35
N GLU A 97 0.90 3.53 0.27
CA GLU A 97 2.18 2.90 -0.11
C GLU A 97 2.53 3.20 -1.58
N LEU A 98 1.57 3.10 -2.50
CA LEU A 98 1.77 3.48 -3.90
C LEU A 98 2.23 4.94 -4.03
N LYS A 99 1.60 5.86 -3.29
CA LYS A 99 2.01 7.26 -3.26
C LYS A 99 3.46 7.42 -2.77
N SER A 100 3.84 6.71 -1.72
CA SER A 100 5.20 6.75 -1.17
C SER A 100 6.25 6.26 -2.19
N ILE A 101 5.94 5.19 -2.95
CA ILE A 101 6.80 4.70 -4.04
C ILE A 101 7.02 5.78 -5.10
N LEU A 102 5.95 6.44 -5.54
CA LEU A 102 6.04 7.50 -6.55
C LEU A 102 6.86 8.69 -6.07
N GLU A 103 6.70 9.09 -4.81
CA GLU A 103 7.53 10.13 -4.20
C GLU A 103 9.02 9.75 -4.22
N ASN A 104 9.36 8.47 -3.99
CA ASN A 104 10.75 8.00 -4.09
C ASN A 104 11.26 8.02 -5.53
N TYR A 105 10.45 7.58 -6.50
CA TYR A 105 10.80 7.63 -7.93
C TYR A 105 11.03 9.07 -8.41
N LYS A 106 10.18 10.00 -7.99
CA LYS A 106 10.35 11.43 -8.29
C LYS A 106 11.65 11.99 -7.75
N LYS A 107 12.02 11.63 -6.52
CA LYS A 107 13.34 11.98 -5.94
C LYS A 107 14.51 11.40 -6.73
N MET A 108 14.33 10.26 -7.40
CA MET A 108 15.34 9.65 -8.28
C MET A 108 15.37 10.28 -9.69
N GLY A 109 14.51 11.25 -9.99
CA GLY A 109 14.39 11.84 -11.33
C GLY A 109 13.65 10.95 -12.34
N ILE A 110 12.94 9.92 -11.88
CA ILE A 110 12.09 9.08 -12.74
C ILE A 110 10.77 9.83 -12.97
N GLY A 111 10.38 10.01 -14.23
CA GLY A 111 9.12 10.66 -14.59
C GLY A 111 7.91 9.85 -14.10
N THR A 112 7.17 10.37 -13.13
CA THR A 112 5.95 9.77 -12.54
C THR A 112 4.65 10.38 -13.08
N GLU A 113 4.74 11.24 -14.10
CA GLU A 113 3.67 12.10 -14.61
C GLU A 113 2.40 11.31 -14.99
N LEU A 114 2.54 10.22 -15.74
CA LEU A 114 1.40 9.36 -16.14
C LEU A 114 0.66 8.76 -14.93
N PHE A 115 1.39 8.43 -13.87
CA PHE A 115 0.81 7.84 -12.68
C PHE A 115 0.22 8.90 -11.74
N GLU A 116 0.85 10.09 -11.68
CA GLU A 116 0.29 11.25 -10.98
C GLU A 116 -1.04 11.71 -11.60
N GLU A 117 -1.13 11.70 -12.93
CA GLU A 117 -2.36 12.02 -13.68
C GLU A 117 -3.46 10.97 -13.44
N PHE A 118 -3.10 9.68 -13.46
CA PHE A 118 -4.02 8.61 -13.08
C PHE A 118 -4.56 8.76 -11.65
N LEU A 119 -3.70 9.08 -10.67
CA LEU A 119 -4.13 9.31 -9.29
C LEU A 119 -4.96 10.58 -9.11
N LYS A 120 -4.68 11.64 -9.88
CA LYS A 120 -5.51 12.87 -9.88
C LYS A 120 -6.93 12.59 -10.35
N ASN A 121 -7.09 11.79 -11.40
CA ASN A 121 -8.43 11.43 -11.91
C ASN A 121 -9.28 10.67 -10.88
N PHE A 122 -8.66 9.89 -9.98
CA PHE A 122 -9.36 9.26 -8.86
C PHE A 122 -9.73 10.23 -7.72
N LYS A 123 -9.12 11.42 -7.70
CA LYS A 123 -9.30 12.42 -6.65
C LYS A 123 -10.36 13.46 -7.04
N ASP A 124 -10.36 13.90 -8.31
CA ASP A 124 -11.33 14.87 -8.83
C ASP A 124 -12.76 14.29 -8.88
N ASP A 125 -12.91 12.96 -9.02
CA ASP A 125 -14.21 12.27 -8.98
C ASP A 125 -14.90 12.30 -7.59
N LYS A 126 -14.22 12.84 -6.56
CA LYS A 126 -14.76 13.05 -5.21
C LYS A 126 -15.16 14.49 -4.90
N ASP A 127 -14.78 15.46 -5.73
CA ASP A 127 -15.08 16.88 -5.50
C ASP A 127 -16.29 17.39 -6.33
N GLU A 128 -16.91 16.53 -7.16
CA GLU A 128 -18.13 16.83 -7.94
C GLU A 128 -19.44 16.19 -7.41
N LYS A 129 -19.53 15.80 -6.13
CA LYS A 129 -20.80 15.36 -5.52
C LYS A 129 -21.15 16.04 -4.21
#